data_AF-A0A430KRI9-F1
#
_entry.id   AF-A0A430KRI9-F1
#
_cell.length_a   1.000
_cell.length_b   1.000
_cell.length_c   1.000
_cell.angle_alpha   90.00
_cell.angle_beta   90.00
_cell.angle_gamma   90.00
#
_symmetry.space_group_name_H-M   'P 1'
#
loop_
_entity.id
_entity.type
_entity.pdbx_description
1 polymer ?
#
loop_
_entity_poly.entity_id
_entity_poly.type
_entity_poly.pdbx_seq_one_letter_code
_entity_poly.pdbx_strand_id
1 'polypeptide(L)'
;MRRGFSQKIAPYVEIELANAKRESSGGDAQQAFVYLERAHVIGQESTYWHVKVHILMLVWAVRNRSFREVFGQVFRIVGAATKTVFGLVPSGNTGGANVSPFKAMPTPPDLAALIQKAKSGV
;
A
#
# COMPACT_ATOMS: atom_id res chain seq x y z
N MET A 1 2.58 -16.28 -22.02
CA MET A 1 1.49 -16.12 -21.04
C MET A 1 1.35 -14.63 -20.71
N ARG A 2 0.14 -14.05 -20.75
CA ARG A 2 -0.09 -12.65 -20.32
C ARG A 2 0.11 -12.57 -18.81
N ARG A 3 0.98 -11.66 -18.33
CA ARG A 3 1.18 -11.43 -16.89
C ARG A 3 -0.12 -10.90 -16.26
N GLY A 4 -0.48 -11.41 -15.08
CA GLY A 4 -1.62 -10.92 -14.32
C GLY A 4 -1.37 -9.51 -13.75
N PHE A 5 -2.43 -8.79 -13.34
CA PHE A 5 -2.33 -7.44 -12.78
C PHE A 5 -1.28 -7.35 -11.65
N SER A 6 -1.33 -8.26 -10.68
CA SER A 6 -0.37 -8.33 -9.56
C SER A 6 1.10 -8.40 -10.00
N GLN A 7 1.38 -9.07 -11.13
CA GLN A 7 2.73 -9.16 -11.69
C GLN A 7 3.14 -7.90 -12.45
N LYS A 8 2.17 -7.19 -13.06
CA LYS A 8 2.41 -5.96 -13.82
C LYS A 8 2.65 -4.75 -12.93
N ILE A 9 2.02 -4.69 -11.76
CA ILE A 9 2.26 -3.60 -10.79
C ILE A 9 3.50 -3.80 -9.92
N ALA A 10 4.02 -5.03 -9.83
CA ALA A 10 5.16 -5.40 -9.01
C ALA A 10 6.35 -4.40 -9.08
N PRO A 11 6.87 -4.03 -10.26
CA PRO A 11 8.01 -3.11 -10.33
C PRO A 11 7.69 -1.73 -9.74
N TYR A 12 6.46 -1.24 -9.88
CA TYR A 12 6.05 0.06 -9.33
C TYR A 12 5.93 0.02 -7.81
N VAL A 13 5.36 -1.07 -7.26
CA VAL A 13 5.31 -1.27 -5.81
C VAL A 13 6.73 -1.40 -5.24
N GLU A 14 7.59 -2.18 -5.88
CA GLU A 14 8.97 -2.41 -5.43
C GLU A 14 9.81 -1.14 -5.43
N ILE A 15 9.63 -0.23 -6.40
CA ILE A 15 10.27 1.09 -6.40
C ILE A 15 9.87 1.88 -5.15
N GLU A 16 8.58 1.95 -4.82
CA GLU A 16 8.14 2.69 -3.64
C GLU A 16 8.60 2.03 -2.34
N LEU A 17 8.66 0.69 -2.28
CA LEU A 17 9.24 -0.02 -1.14
C LEU A 17 10.75 0.24 -0.99
N ALA A 18 11.47 0.34 -2.10
CA ALA A 18 12.89 0.69 -2.10
C ALA A 18 13.13 2.13 -1.63
N ASN A 19 12.28 3.07 -2.06
CA ASN A 19 12.29 4.45 -1.59
C ASN A 19 11.99 4.51 -0.08
N ALA A 20 10.94 3.82 0.39
CA ALA A 20 10.62 3.74 1.82
C ALA A 20 11.81 3.23 2.66
N LYS A 21 12.51 2.20 2.17
CA LYS A 21 13.71 1.67 2.83
C LYS A 21 14.85 2.70 2.85
N ARG A 22 15.06 3.44 1.75
CA ARG A 22 16.08 4.47 1.64
C ARG A 22 15.85 5.58 2.66
N GLU A 23 14.64 6.13 2.71
CA GLU A 23 14.28 7.21 3.63
C GLU A 23 14.36 6.76 5.09
N SER A 24 13.89 5.54 5.37
CA SER A 24 14.02 4.94 6.71
C SER A 24 15.48 4.76 7.13
N SER A 25 16.40 4.54 6.18
CA SER A 25 17.84 4.42 6.46
C SER A 25 18.52 5.80 6.57
N GLY A 26 17.98 6.80 5.88
CA GLY A 26 18.40 8.20 5.95
C GLY A 26 17.88 8.97 7.17
N GLY A 27 16.99 8.35 7.96
CA GLY A 27 16.42 8.93 9.17
C GLY A 27 15.09 9.67 8.98
N ASP A 28 14.57 9.74 7.75
CA ASP A 28 13.27 10.36 7.47
C ASP A 28 12.15 9.30 7.54
N ALA A 29 11.68 9.08 8.76
CA ALA A 29 10.61 8.13 9.02
C ALA A 29 9.28 8.55 8.37
N GLN A 30 8.98 9.84 8.30
CA GLN A 30 7.72 10.34 7.75
C GLN A 30 7.69 10.14 6.23
N GLN A 31 8.76 10.50 5.53
CA GLN A 31 8.88 10.29 4.10
C GLN A 31 8.89 8.79 3.75
N ALA A 32 9.51 7.96 4.60
CA ALA A 32 9.42 6.51 4.45
C ALA A 32 7.96 6.00 4.50
N PHE A 33 7.13 6.55 5.38
CA PHE A 33 5.73 6.19 5.48
C PHE A 33 4.93 6.63 4.26
N VAL A 34 5.17 7.84 3.74
CA VAL A 34 4.55 8.34 2.49
C VAL A 34 4.82 7.37 1.33
N TYR A 35 6.03 6.83 1.23
CA TYR A 35 6.33 5.81 0.23
C TYR A 35 5.61 4.49 0.45
N LEU A 36 5.38 4.08 1.70
CA LEU A 36 4.52 2.93 2.00
C LEU A 36 3.06 3.20 1.61
N GLU A 37 2.53 4.41 1.85
CA GLU A 37 1.19 4.81 1.43
C GLU A 37 1.02 4.75 -0.10
N ARG A 38 2.02 5.21 -0.84
CA ARG A 38 2.04 5.11 -2.31
C ARG A 38 2.08 3.65 -2.78
N ALA A 39 2.93 2.83 -2.17
CA ALA A 39 3.01 1.39 -2.44
C ALA A 39 1.65 0.69 -2.16
N HIS A 40 0.95 1.11 -1.10
CA HIS A 40 -0.37 0.60 -0.73
C HIS A 40 -1.40 0.94 -1.80
N VAL A 41 -1.46 2.20 -2.25
CA VAL A 41 -2.38 2.65 -3.32
C VAL A 41 -2.14 1.89 -4.63
N ILE A 42 -0.88 1.69 -5.05
CA ILE A 42 -0.55 0.90 -6.25
C ILE A 42 -0.97 -0.57 -6.06
N GLY A 43 -0.67 -1.14 -4.89
CA GLY A 43 -0.92 -2.53 -4.53
C GLY A 43 -2.36 -2.86 -4.18
N GLN A 44 -3.25 -1.86 -4.10
CA GLN A 44 -4.53 -1.95 -3.42
C GLN A 44 -5.48 -3.03 -3.97
N GLU A 45 -5.49 -3.18 -5.30
CA GLU A 45 -6.30 -4.19 -6.02
C GLU A 45 -5.59 -5.56 -6.16
N SER A 46 -4.39 -5.70 -5.58
CA SER A 46 -3.66 -6.97 -5.51
C SER A 46 -3.58 -7.42 -4.06
N THR A 47 -4.36 -8.44 -3.67
CA THR A 47 -4.38 -8.97 -2.29
C THR A 47 -2.98 -9.22 -1.72
N TYR A 48 -2.08 -9.81 -2.52
CA TYR A 48 -0.71 -10.07 -2.10
C TYR A 48 0.04 -8.77 -1.75
N TRP A 49 0.06 -7.80 -2.66
CA TRP A 49 0.77 -6.54 -2.44
C TRP A 49 0.11 -5.70 -1.35
N HIS A 50 -1.21 -5.66 -1.31
CA HIS A 50 -1.99 -4.97 -0.30
C HIS A 50 -1.65 -5.47 1.12
N VAL A 51 -1.71 -6.78 1.35
CA VAL A 51 -1.38 -7.38 2.66
C VAL A 51 0.10 -7.18 2.98
N LYS A 52 1.00 -7.39 2.00
CA LYS A 52 2.45 -7.18 2.20
C LYS A 52 2.78 -5.75 2.62
N VAL A 53 2.17 -4.75 1.98
CA VAL A 53 2.41 -3.34 2.34
C VAL A 53 1.86 -3.03 3.74
N HIS A 54 0.69 -3.56 4.11
CA HIS A 54 0.19 -3.42 5.49
C HIS A 54 1.14 -4.03 6.54
N ILE A 55 1.76 -5.18 6.26
CA ILE A 55 2.79 -5.75 7.13
C ILE A 55 4.00 -4.80 7.23
N LEU A 56 4.41 -4.17 6.13
CA LEU A 56 5.53 -3.22 6.14
C LEU A 56 5.18 -1.91 6.87
N MET A 57 3.94 -1.43 6.75
CA MET A 57 3.42 -0.32 7.56
C MET A 57 3.40 -0.67 9.05
N LEU A 58 3.03 -1.91 9.41
CA LEU A 58 3.12 -2.39 10.79
C LEU A 58 4.57 -2.42 11.29
N VAL A 59 5.50 -2.92 10.48
CA VAL A 59 6.94 -2.90 10.81
C VAL A 59 7.44 -1.47 11.01
N TRP A 60 7.04 -0.55 10.14
CA TRP A 60 7.34 0.88 10.28
C TRP A 60 6.77 1.43 11.59
N ALA A 61 5.53 1.09 11.93
CA ALA A 61 4.86 1.56 13.14
C ALA A 61 5.56 1.09 14.41
N VAL A 62 5.99 -0.18 14.45
CA VAL A 62 6.77 -0.73 15.57
C VAL A 62 8.12 -0.02 15.70
N ARG A 63 8.86 0.15 14.59
CA ARG A 63 10.17 0.82 14.59
C ARG A 63 10.09 2.27 15.08
N ASN A 64 9.02 2.97 14.69
CA ASN A 64 8.81 4.38 15.03
C ASN A 64 7.93 4.60 16.26
N ARG A 65 7.60 3.53 17.01
CA ARG A 65 6.80 3.56 18.24
C ARG A 65 5.42 4.21 18.06
N SER A 66 4.83 4.09 16.88
CA SER A 66 3.49 4.61 16.58
C SER A 66 2.41 3.60 16.97
N PHE A 67 1.98 3.63 18.23
CA PHE A 67 0.99 2.68 18.74
C PHE A 67 -0.34 2.73 17.99
N ARG A 68 -0.82 3.94 17.65
CA ARG A 68 -2.03 4.13 16.84
C ARG A 68 -1.93 3.37 15.51
N GLU A 69 -0.79 3.47 14.86
CA GLU A 69 -0.55 2.81 13.59
C GLU A 69 -0.43 1.30 13.77
N VAL A 70 0.24 0.81 14.83
CA VAL A 70 0.30 -0.62 15.16
C VAL A 70 -1.10 -1.24 15.23
N PHE A 71 -2.00 -0.68 16.03
CA PHE A 71 -3.36 -1.22 16.17
C PHE A 71 -4.16 -1.12 14.86
N GLY A 72 -4.04 0.01 14.15
CA GLY A 72 -4.72 0.20 12.87
C GLY A 72 -4.27 -0.82 11.81
N GLN A 73 -2.96 -1.09 11.72
CA GLN A 73 -2.42 -2.03 10.77
C GLN A 73 -2.78 -3.49 11.12
N VAL A 74 -2.77 -3.88 12.39
CA VAL A 74 -3.23 -5.22 12.81
C VAL A 74 -4.68 -5.45 12.38
N PHE A 75 -5.57 -4.49 12.67
CA PHE A 75 -6.97 -4.57 12.23
C PHE A 75 -7.10 -4.66 10.70
N ARG A 76 -6.34 -3.83 9.96
CA ARG A 76 -6.36 -3.81 8.50
C ARG A 76 -5.78 -5.09 7.88
N ILE A 77 -4.76 -5.71 8.46
CA ILE A 77 -4.22 -7.00 8.00
C ILE A 77 -5.27 -8.09 8.16
N VAL A 78 -5.92 -8.19 9.33
CA VAL A 78 -7.00 -9.15 9.57
C VAL A 78 -8.16 -8.92 8.59
N GLY A 79 -8.57 -7.66 8.40
CA GLY A 79 -9.62 -7.31 7.45
C GLY A 79 -9.24 -7.63 6.00
N ALA A 80 -8.03 -7.27 5.57
CA ALA A 80 -7.55 -7.52 4.21
C ALA A 80 -7.40 -9.02 3.93
N ALA A 81 -6.89 -9.81 4.88
CA ALA A 81 -6.73 -11.25 4.73
C ALA A 81 -8.07 -12.02 4.69
N THR A 82 -9.10 -11.54 5.38
CA THR A 82 -10.41 -12.21 5.48
C THR A 82 -11.43 -11.71 4.46
N LYS A 83 -11.41 -10.42 4.07
CA LYS A 83 -12.44 -9.80 3.22
C LYS A 83 -12.01 -9.51 1.78
N THR A 84 -10.78 -9.82 1.36
CA THR A 84 -10.35 -9.60 -0.04
C THR A 84 -11.13 -10.40 -1.07
N VAL A 85 -11.95 -11.37 -0.65
CA VAL A 85 -12.90 -12.09 -1.53
C VAL A 85 -14.04 -11.19 -2.04
N PHE A 86 -14.35 -10.06 -1.40
CA PHE A 86 -15.55 -9.26 -1.69
C PHE A 86 -15.34 -8.01 -2.57
N GLY A 87 -14.16 -7.83 -3.16
CA GLY A 87 -13.99 -7.02 -4.38
C GLY A 87 -14.20 -5.50 -4.29
N LEU A 88 -14.48 -4.92 -3.13
CA LEU A 88 -14.67 -3.47 -2.96
C LEU A 88 -13.61 -2.89 -2.01
N VAL A 89 -12.40 -2.68 -2.53
CA VAL A 89 -11.37 -1.92 -1.81
C VAL A 89 -11.49 -0.45 -2.22
N PRO A 90 -11.67 0.50 -1.29
CA PRO A 90 -11.93 1.90 -1.63
C PRO A 90 -10.72 2.54 -2.30
N SER A 91 -10.82 2.82 -3.61
CA SER A 91 -9.73 3.35 -4.44
C SER A 91 -9.04 4.56 -3.79
N GLY A 92 -7.70 4.60 -3.89
CA GLY A 92 -6.87 5.71 -3.42
C GLY A 92 -6.69 5.83 -1.91
N ASN A 93 -7.23 4.90 -1.11
CA ASN A 93 -7.02 4.90 0.34
C ASN A 93 -5.54 4.68 0.63
N THR A 94 -4.92 5.50 1.48
CA THR A 94 -3.47 5.44 1.70
C THR A 94 -3.02 4.35 2.65
N GLY A 95 -3.94 3.68 3.36
CA GLY A 95 -3.58 2.58 4.26
C GLY A 95 -3.34 2.98 5.72
N GLY A 96 -3.06 4.25 6.01
CA GLY A 96 -2.73 4.75 7.35
C GLY A 96 -3.88 4.69 8.36
N ALA A 97 -3.55 4.55 9.66
CA ALA A 97 -4.53 4.48 10.75
C ALA A 97 -5.20 5.83 11.08
N ASN A 98 -4.79 6.91 10.42
CA ASN A 98 -5.45 8.22 10.42
C ASN A 98 -6.61 8.31 9.42
N VAL A 99 -6.75 7.33 8.52
CA VAL A 99 -7.79 7.28 7.50
C VAL A 99 -8.75 6.12 7.80
N SER A 100 -10.05 6.33 7.59
CA SER A 100 -11.03 5.24 7.65
C SER A 100 -10.74 4.18 6.58
N PRO A 101 -10.80 2.88 6.89
CA PRO A 101 -10.55 1.80 5.92
C PRO A 101 -11.61 1.72 4.82
N PHE A 102 -12.74 2.43 4.95
CA PHE A 102 -13.82 2.47 3.95
C PHE A 102 -13.86 3.80 3.16
N LYS A 103 -12.94 4.73 3.46
CA LYS A 103 -12.91 6.04 2.81
C LYS A 103 -12.26 5.91 1.43
N ALA A 104 -13.03 6.17 0.37
CA ALA A 104 -12.48 6.40 -0.97
C ALA A 104 -11.77 7.75 -1.03
N MET A 105 -10.67 7.81 -1.76
CA MET A 105 -9.84 9.01 -1.89
C MET A 105 -9.37 9.18 -3.33
N PRO A 106 -9.10 10.42 -3.78
CA PRO A 106 -8.48 10.64 -5.08
C PRO A 106 -7.13 9.92 -5.17
N THR A 107 -6.92 9.16 -6.24
CA THR A 107 -5.61 8.57 -6.53
C THR A 107 -4.72 9.63 -7.17
N PRO A 108 -3.49 9.85 -6.69
CA PRO A 108 -2.53 10.75 -7.31
C PRO A 108 -2.37 10.44 -8.82
N PRO A 109 -2.32 11.46 -9.71
CA PRO A 109 -2.31 11.24 -11.16
C PRO A 109 -1.16 10.36 -11.66
N ASP A 110 0.01 10.48 -11.04
CA ASP A 110 1.18 9.65 -11.32
C ASP A 110 0.92 8.16 -11.01
N LEU A 111 0.31 7.87 -9.86
CA LEU A 111 -0.05 6.50 -9.47
C LEU A 111 -1.18 5.93 -10.34
N ALA A 112 -2.18 6.76 -10.66
CA ALA A 112 -3.29 6.38 -11.52
C ALA A 112 -2.80 5.92 -12.90
N ALA A 113 -1.82 6.64 -13.48
CA ALA A 113 -1.22 6.26 -14.77
C ALA A 113 -0.50 4.90 -14.70
N LEU A 114 0.23 4.61 -13.62
CA LEU A 114 0.91 3.32 -13.42
C LEU A 114 -0.09 2.16 -13.31
N ILE A 115 -1.16 2.36 -12.52
CA ILE A 115 -2.24 1.37 -12.33
C ILE A 115 -2.97 1.13 -13.65
N GLN A 116 -3.32 2.19 -14.39
CA GLN A 116 -4.00 2.09 -15.67
C GLN A 116 -3.16 1.34 -16.70
N LYS A 117 -1.85 1.63 -16.77
CA LYS A 117 -0.90 0.91 -17.64
C LYS A 117 -0.85 -0.59 -17.31
N ALA A 118 -0.82 -0.93 -16.02
CA ALA A 118 -0.84 -2.33 -15.59
C ALA A 118 -2.17 -3.04 -15.94
N LYS A 119 -3.31 -2.32 -15.90
CA LYS A 119 -4.63 -2.86 -16.26
C LYS A 119 -4.81 -3.02 -17.77
N SER A 120 -4.44 -2.03 -18.58
CA SER A 120 -4.61 -2.06 -20.04
C SER A 120 -3.76 -3.14 -20.71
N GLY A 121 -2.66 -3.55 -20.07
CA GLY A 121 -1.79 -4.59 -20.59
C GLY A 121 -1.02 -4.21 -21.85
N VAL A 122 -0.92 -2.90 -22.09
CA VAL A 122 -0.05 -2.26 -23.10
C VAL A 122 1.30 -1.93 -22.46
#